data_AF-A0A7J2HT90-F1
#
_entry.id   AF-A0A7J2HT90-F1
#
_cell.length_a   1.000
_cell.length_b   1.000
_cell.length_c   1.000
_cell.angle_alpha   90.00
_cell.angle_beta   90.00
_cell.angle_gamma   90.00
#
_symmetry.space_group_name_H-M   'P 1'
#
loop_
_entity.id
_entity.type
_entity.pdbx_description
1 polymer ?
#
loop_
_entity_poly.entity_id
_entity_poly.type
_entity_poly.pdbx_seq_one_letter_code
_entity_poly.pdbx_strand_id
1 'polypeptide(L)'
;GKIRGRKGSITMMPILTMPGGDITHPIPDLTGYITEGQLILSRELEARGVYPPVNPLPSLSRLMKDGVGPGRTREDHMEVSNQLYMAYSEGVRARSLARIIGELSLSERERKYLRFADEFERRFINQGVYENRPIEKTLEIAWDLLAMLPEDELIRISEENIRKYHPRHRSA
;
A
#
# COMPACT_ATOMS: atom_id res chain seq x y z
N GLY A 1 3.23 -22.37 6.41
CA GLY A 1 3.25 -23.28 7.57
C GLY A 1 4.67 -23.55 8.07
N LYS A 2 4.83 -23.63 9.40
CA LYS A 2 6.05 -24.12 10.07
C LYS A 2 5.77 -25.51 10.65
N ILE A 3 6.71 -26.45 10.50
CA ILE A 3 6.57 -27.80 11.07
C ILE A 3 7.25 -27.82 12.44
N ARG A 4 6.54 -28.30 13.47
CA ARG A 4 7.07 -28.40 14.83
C ARG A 4 8.39 -29.21 14.84
N GLY A 5 9.42 -28.66 15.49
CA GLY A 5 10.74 -29.31 15.58
C GLY A 5 11.59 -29.20 14.31
N ARG A 6 11.15 -28.48 13.27
CA ARG A 6 11.95 -28.21 12.06
C ARG A 6 12.29 -26.72 11.98
N LYS A 7 13.48 -26.41 11.45
CA LYS A 7 13.97 -25.04 11.31
C LYS A 7 13.40 -24.28 10.10
N GLY A 8 12.75 -24.99 9.18
CA GLY A 8 12.22 -24.43 7.94
C GLY A 8 10.73 -24.10 7.97
N SER A 9 10.28 -23.44 6.91
CA SER A 9 8.88 -23.13 6.64
C SER A 9 8.52 -23.37 5.18
N ILE A 10 7.25 -23.64 4.91
CA ILE A 10 6.67 -23.68 3.57
C ILE A 10 5.73 -22.48 3.46
N THR A 11 5.91 -21.63 2.45
CA THR A 11 5.01 -20.51 2.14
C THR A 11 4.34 -20.78 0.80
N MET A 12 3.04 -20.58 0.71
CA MET A 12 2.28 -20.78 -0.52
C MET A 12 1.78 -19.44 -1.06
N MET A 13 1.90 -19.26 -2.37
CA MET A 13 1.36 -18.11 -3.11
C MET A 13 0.57 -18.64 -4.31
N PRO A 14 -0.63 -19.21 -4.09
CA PRO A 14 -1.46 -19.70 -5.19
C PRO A 14 -1.94 -18.53 -6.06
N ILE A 15 -2.01 -18.76 -7.37
CA ILE A 15 -2.55 -17.80 -8.32
C ILE A 15 -3.99 -18.19 -8.63
N LEU A 16 -4.89 -17.22 -8.52
CA LEU A 16 -6.31 -17.40 -8.80
C LEU A 16 -6.77 -16.37 -9.82
N THR A 17 -7.32 -16.84 -10.94
CA THR A 17 -7.93 -15.99 -11.97
C THR A 17 -9.45 -15.99 -11.80
N MET A 18 -10.03 -14.81 -11.61
CA MET A 18 -11.47 -14.67 -11.45
C MET A 18 -12.18 -14.75 -12.82
N PRO A 19 -13.23 -15.58 -12.97
CA PRO A 19 -14.06 -15.55 -14.17
C PRO A 19 -14.63 -14.15 -14.40
N GLY A 20 -14.41 -13.59 -15.59
CA GLY A 20 -14.85 -12.22 -15.93
C GLY A 20 -14.16 -11.08 -15.17
N GLY A 21 -13.34 -11.37 -14.15
CA GLY A 21 -12.82 -10.38 -13.21
C GLY A 21 -13.73 -10.10 -12.01
N ASP A 22 -14.74 -10.93 -11.77
CA ASP A 22 -15.69 -10.76 -10.67
C ASP A 22 -15.14 -11.30 -9.34
N ILE A 23 -14.89 -10.39 -8.39
CA ILE A 23 -14.41 -10.71 -7.03
C ILE A 23 -15.48 -11.30 -6.12
N THR A 24 -16.75 -11.12 -6.46
CA THR A 24 -17.89 -11.68 -5.72
C THR A 24 -18.22 -13.10 -6.17
N HIS A 25 -17.53 -13.61 -7.20
CA HIS A 25 -17.69 -14.97 -7.67
C HIS A 25 -17.36 -15.97 -6.54
N PRO A 26 -18.02 -17.13 -6.44
CA PRO A 26 -17.77 -18.10 -5.35
C PRO A 26 -16.32 -18.58 -5.25
N ILE A 27 -15.59 -18.61 -6.36
CA ILE A 27 -14.18 -19.03 -6.42
C ILE A 27 -13.27 -18.10 -5.59
N PRO A 28 -13.18 -16.78 -5.87
CA PRO A 28 -12.41 -15.86 -5.03
C PRO A 28 -12.96 -15.74 -3.61
N ASP A 29 -14.28 -15.76 -3.43
CA ASP A 29 -14.92 -15.66 -2.11
C ASP A 29 -14.48 -16.82 -1.19
N LEU A 30 -14.68 -18.06 -1.62
CA LEU A 30 -14.28 -19.25 -0.85
C LEU A 30 -12.76 -19.31 -0.63
N THR A 31 -11.97 -18.87 -1.60
CA THR A 31 -10.50 -18.84 -1.45
C THR A 31 -10.10 -17.85 -0.37
N GLY A 32 -10.66 -16.64 -0.36
CA GLY A 32 -10.38 -15.62 0.66
C GLY A 32 -10.77 -16.04 2.08
N TYR A 33 -11.79 -16.89 2.22
CA TYR A 33 -12.15 -17.46 3.53
C TYR A 33 -11.10 -18.42 4.09
N ILE A 34 -10.44 -19.20 3.22
CA ILE A 34 -9.49 -20.24 3.63
C ILE A 34 -8.03 -19.79 3.60
N THR A 35 -7.72 -18.63 3.01
CA THR A 35 -6.36 -18.06 2.99
C THR A 35 -6.16 -16.97 4.06
N GLU A 36 -4.90 -16.64 4.30
CA GLU A 36 -4.48 -15.66 5.31
C GLU A 36 -4.42 -14.22 4.74
N GLY A 37 -4.98 -14.02 3.55
CA GLY A 37 -4.89 -12.78 2.80
C GLY A 37 -4.92 -13.01 1.29
N GLN A 38 -4.82 -11.90 0.55
CA GLN A 38 -4.84 -11.88 -0.91
C GLN A 38 -4.10 -10.65 -1.44
N LEU A 39 -3.49 -10.81 -2.61
CA LEU A 39 -2.96 -9.71 -3.41
C LEU A 39 -3.83 -9.56 -4.65
N ILE A 40 -4.50 -8.42 -4.78
CA ILE A 40 -5.43 -8.15 -5.87
C ILE A 40 -4.73 -7.40 -6.99
N LEU A 41 -4.77 -7.97 -8.19
CA LEU A 41 -4.33 -7.31 -9.42
C LEU A 41 -5.50 -6.55 -10.05
N SER A 42 -5.31 -5.26 -10.33
CA SER A 42 -6.34 -4.35 -10.84
C SER A 42 -6.16 -4.04 -12.31
N ARG A 43 -7.22 -4.27 -13.10
CA ARG A 43 -7.28 -3.84 -14.49
C ARG A 43 -7.21 -2.32 -14.65
N GLU A 44 -7.69 -1.53 -13.68
CA GLU A 44 -7.61 -0.06 -13.73
C GLU A 44 -6.17 0.44 -13.57
N LEU A 45 -5.34 -0.25 -12.77
CA LEU A 45 -3.92 0.09 -12.65
C LEU A 45 -3.15 -0.32 -13.91
N GLU A 46 -3.44 -1.52 -14.43
CA GLU A 46 -2.85 -2.01 -15.67
C GLU A 46 -3.18 -1.10 -16.87
N ALA A 47 -4.44 -0.69 -17.02
CA ALA A 47 -4.87 0.22 -18.09
C ALA A 47 -4.18 1.60 -18.04
N ARG A 48 -3.66 1.99 -16.86
CA ARG A 48 -2.88 3.22 -16.67
C ARG A 48 -1.37 3.00 -16.79
N GLY A 49 -0.92 1.80 -17.19
CA GLY A 49 0.48 1.48 -17.38
C GLY A 49 1.27 1.27 -16.09
N VAL A 50 0.59 1.00 -14.96
CA VAL A 50 1.25 0.71 -13.68
C VAL A 50 1.59 -0.77 -13.60
N TYR A 51 2.86 -1.09 -13.37
CA TYR A 51 3.32 -2.47 -13.19
C TYR A 51 4.19 -2.61 -11.92
N PRO A 52 3.99 -3.64 -11.08
CA PRO A 52 2.89 -4.60 -11.13
C PRO A 52 1.55 -3.92 -10.77
N PRO A 53 0.41 -4.32 -11.37
CA PRO A 53 -0.87 -3.65 -11.16
C PRO A 53 -1.55 -4.04 -9.83
N VAL A 54 -0.82 -4.05 -8.73
CA VAL A 54 -1.32 -4.46 -7.40
C VAL A 54 -2.14 -3.33 -6.78
N ASN A 55 -3.41 -3.59 -6.46
CA ASN A 55 -4.24 -2.66 -5.71
C ASN A 55 -4.17 -2.97 -4.21
N PRO A 56 -3.56 -2.10 -3.39
CA PRO A 56 -3.40 -2.37 -1.96
C PRO A 56 -4.71 -2.26 -1.18
N LEU A 57 -5.72 -1.54 -1.65
CA LEU A 57 -6.97 -1.30 -0.89
C LEU A 57 -7.76 -2.60 -0.59
N PRO A 58 -8.06 -3.45 -1.58
CA PRO A 58 -8.70 -4.76 -1.34
C PRO A 58 -7.69 -5.89 -1.02
N SER A 59 -6.39 -5.61 -1.05
CA SER A 59 -5.35 -6.57 -0.68
C SER A 59 -5.17 -6.62 0.84
N LEU A 60 -4.81 -7.78 1.37
CA LEU A 60 -4.66 -7.97 2.81
C LEU A 60 -3.59 -9.02 3.10
N SER A 61 -2.85 -8.82 4.18
CA SER A 61 -2.08 -9.86 4.86
C SER A 61 -2.45 -9.86 6.35
N ARG A 62 -3.15 -10.88 6.82
CA ARG A 62 -3.55 -11.00 8.24
C ARG A 62 -2.35 -11.20 9.17
N LEU A 63 -1.25 -11.72 8.63
CA LEU A 63 -0.02 -12.04 9.37
C LEU A 63 1.03 -10.92 9.28
N MET A 64 0.75 -9.79 8.62
CA MET A 64 1.70 -8.69 8.46
C MET A 64 2.30 -8.23 9.79
N LYS A 65 1.46 -8.08 10.82
CA LYS A 65 1.88 -7.68 12.18
C LYS A 65 2.95 -8.58 12.78
N ASP A 66 2.98 -9.85 12.40
CA ASP A 66 3.94 -10.84 12.91
C ASP A 66 5.23 -10.87 12.09
N GLY A 67 5.29 -10.15 10.96
CA GLY A 67 6.43 -10.10 10.03
C GLY A 67 7.18 -8.76 10.00
N VAL A 68 6.63 -7.69 10.60
CA VAL A 68 7.20 -6.34 10.55
C VAL A 68 7.73 -5.88 11.91
N GLY A 69 8.37 -4.71 11.93
CA GLY A 69 8.88 -4.07 13.16
C GLY A 69 10.36 -4.35 13.46
N PRO A 70 10.82 -3.93 14.67
CA PRO A 70 12.22 -4.04 15.09
C PRO A 70 12.74 -5.48 15.03
N GLY A 71 13.96 -5.66 14.53
CA GLY A 71 14.60 -6.97 14.39
C GLY A 71 14.07 -7.83 13.22
N ARG A 72 13.12 -7.32 12.42
CA ARG A 72 12.68 -7.95 11.17
C ARG A 72 12.79 -7.03 9.97
N THR A 73 12.23 -5.83 10.10
CA THR A 73 12.26 -4.78 9.08
C THR A 73 12.76 -3.50 9.74
N ARG A 74 11.87 -2.53 10.00
CA ARG A 74 12.16 -1.28 10.70
C ARG A 74 11.00 -0.92 11.63
N GLU A 75 11.26 -0.12 12.67
CA GLU A 75 10.30 0.24 13.71
C GLU A 75 9.06 1.00 13.21
N ASP A 76 9.21 1.80 12.14
CA ASP A 76 8.17 2.66 11.56
C ASP A 76 7.26 1.92 10.57
N HIS A 77 7.60 0.70 10.17
CA HIS A 77 6.97 0.01 9.04
C HIS A 77 5.44 -0.11 9.18
N MET A 78 4.94 -0.53 10.35
CA MET A 78 3.51 -0.69 10.56
C MET A 78 2.75 0.65 10.46
N GLU A 79 3.29 1.70 11.08
CA GLU A 79 2.69 3.04 11.08
C GLU A 79 2.69 3.64 9.67
N VAL A 80 3.82 3.55 8.98
CA VAL A 80 3.97 4.03 7.59
C VAL A 80 2.99 3.31 6.67
N SER A 81 2.88 1.97 6.78
CA SER A 81 1.92 1.21 5.99
C SER A 81 0.48 1.65 6.23
N ASN A 82 0.09 1.86 7.49
CA ASN A 82 -1.26 2.30 7.84
C ASN A 82 -1.56 3.72 7.34
N GLN A 83 -0.59 4.62 7.43
CA GLN A 83 -0.72 5.99 6.93
C GLN A 83 -0.82 6.01 5.40
N LEU A 84 0.02 5.26 4.68
CA LEU A 84 -0.05 5.12 3.22
C LEU A 84 -1.41 4.60 2.78
N TYR A 85 -1.92 3.56 3.44
CA TYR A 85 -3.22 2.99 3.13
C TYR A 85 -4.35 4.02 3.27
N MET A 86 -4.36 4.76 4.39
CA MET A 86 -5.34 5.82 4.63
C MET A 86 -5.25 6.91 3.57
N ALA A 87 -4.03 7.42 3.30
CA ALA A 87 -3.82 8.49 2.35
C ALA A 87 -4.19 8.10 0.92
N TYR A 88 -3.87 6.87 0.51
CA TYR A 88 -4.26 6.36 -0.80
C TYR A 88 -5.77 6.18 -0.92
N SER A 89 -6.44 5.70 0.14
CA SER A 89 -7.90 5.58 0.19
C SER A 89 -8.59 6.95 0.03
N GLU A 90 -8.12 7.97 0.75
CA GLU A 90 -8.62 9.34 0.62
C GLU A 90 -8.38 9.91 -0.77
N GLY A 91 -7.23 9.64 -1.39
CA GLY A 91 -6.94 10.08 -2.76
C GLY A 91 -7.82 9.40 -3.81
N VAL A 92 -8.11 8.11 -3.66
CA VAL A 92 -9.06 7.39 -4.53
C VAL A 92 -10.50 7.91 -4.35
N ARG A 93 -10.89 8.26 -3.12
CA ARG A 93 -12.18 8.92 -2.84
C ARG A 93 -12.24 10.30 -3.51
N ALA A 94 -11.18 11.11 -3.39
CA ALA A 94 -11.07 12.41 -4.05
C ALA A 94 -11.13 12.27 -5.59
N ARG A 95 -10.47 11.25 -6.17
CA ARG A 95 -10.53 10.95 -7.60
C ARG A 95 -11.96 10.62 -8.05
N SER A 96 -12.68 9.82 -7.27
CA SER A 96 -14.09 9.50 -7.54
C SER A 96 -14.97 10.74 -7.50
N LEU A 97 -14.77 11.61 -6.51
CA LEU A 97 -15.48 12.87 -6.39
C LEU A 97 -15.17 13.82 -7.57
N ALA A 98 -13.90 13.94 -7.96
CA ALA A 98 -13.46 14.76 -9.09
C ALA A 98 -14.14 14.35 -10.40
N ARG A 99 -14.39 13.05 -10.61
CA ARG A 99 -15.13 12.55 -11.79
C ARG A 99 -16.59 13.03 -11.84
N ILE A 100 -17.18 13.39 -10.69
CA ILE A 100 -18.58 13.83 -10.58
C ILE A 100 -18.68 15.35 -10.69
N ILE A 101 -17.86 16.09 -9.92
CA ILE A 101 -17.99 17.56 -9.78
C ILE A 101 -16.89 18.37 -10.49
N GLY A 102 -15.92 17.69 -11.11
CA GLY A 102 -14.72 18.30 -11.68
C GLY A 102 -13.61 18.55 -10.64
N GLU A 103 -12.35 18.47 -11.07
CA GLU A 103 -11.18 18.62 -10.18
C GLU A 103 -11.06 20.03 -9.57
N LEU A 104 -11.46 21.07 -10.30
CA LEU A 104 -11.44 22.45 -9.82
C LEU A 104 -12.37 22.70 -8.63
N SER A 105 -13.37 21.83 -8.46
CA SER A 105 -14.36 21.91 -7.39
C SER A 105 -13.90 21.20 -6.10
N LEU A 106 -12.76 20.52 -6.11
CA LEU A 106 -12.21 19.85 -4.94
C LEU A 106 -11.60 20.85 -3.94
N SER A 107 -11.75 20.55 -2.64
CA SER A 107 -11.03 21.27 -1.58
C SER A 107 -9.51 21.16 -1.77
N GLU A 108 -8.75 22.07 -1.16
CA GLU A 108 -7.28 22.01 -1.23
C GLU A 108 -6.74 20.68 -0.65
N ARG A 109 -7.35 20.21 0.45
CA ARG A 109 -7.03 18.92 1.08
C ARG A 109 -7.27 17.76 0.09
N GLU A 110 -8.44 17.69 -0.53
CA GLU A 110 -8.76 16.63 -1.49
C GLU A 110 -7.85 16.66 -2.72
N ARG A 111 -7.49 17.85 -3.22
CA ARG A 111 -6.51 17.98 -4.32
C ARG A 111 -5.12 17.47 -3.92
N LYS A 112 -4.68 17.68 -2.68
CA LYS A 112 -3.41 17.12 -2.18
C LYS A 112 -3.46 15.59 -2.13
N TYR A 113 -4.55 15.01 -1.61
CA TYR A 113 -4.73 13.56 -1.57
C TYR A 113 -4.88 12.93 -2.97
N LEU A 114 -5.55 13.61 -3.90
CA LEU A 114 -5.64 13.18 -5.30
C LEU A 114 -4.24 13.08 -5.92
N ARG A 115 -3.44 14.14 -5.80
CA ARG A 115 -2.03 14.13 -6.27
C ARG A 115 -1.18 13.07 -5.57
N PHE A 116 -1.38 12.88 -4.26
CA PHE A 116 -0.70 11.83 -3.51
C PHE A 116 -1.03 10.44 -4.09
N ALA A 117 -2.29 10.15 -4.42
CA ALA A 117 -2.68 8.86 -4.99
C ALA A 117 -2.04 8.61 -6.37
N ASP A 118 -1.97 9.65 -7.22
CA ASP A 118 -1.31 9.54 -8.52
C ASP A 118 0.20 9.27 -8.36
N GLU A 119 0.87 9.99 -7.45
CA GLU A 119 2.30 9.77 -7.16
C GLU A 119 2.57 8.42 -6.48
N PHE A 120 1.67 7.97 -5.61
CA PHE A 120 1.75 6.66 -4.97
C PHE A 120 1.69 5.54 -6.00
N GLU A 121 0.76 5.61 -6.95
CA GLU A 121 0.68 4.64 -8.05
C GLU A 121 1.94 4.68 -8.92
N ARG A 122 2.45 5.88 -9.23
CA ARG A 122 3.60 6.07 -10.12
C ARG A 122 4.96 5.72 -9.50
N ARG A 123 5.14 5.94 -8.19
CA ARG A 123 6.45 5.80 -7.51
C ARG A 123 6.51 4.61 -6.56
N PHE A 124 5.41 4.29 -5.89
CA PHE A 124 5.37 3.21 -4.90
C PHE A 124 4.92 1.89 -5.54
N ILE A 125 3.76 1.89 -6.21
CA ILE A 125 3.24 0.68 -6.86
C ILE A 125 4.09 0.35 -8.10
N ASN A 126 4.32 1.34 -8.97
CA ASN A 126 5.08 1.11 -10.19
C ASN A 126 6.55 0.79 -9.88
N GLN A 127 7.01 -0.34 -10.39
CA GLN A 127 8.33 -0.90 -10.18
C GLN A 127 8.76 -1.67 -11.44
N GLY A 128 10.03 -1.56 -11.82
CA GLY A 128 10.55 -2.32 -12.96
C GLY A 128 10.46 -3.83 -12.74
N VAL A 129 10.23 -4.60 -13.81
CA VAL A 129 10.15 -6.08 -13.78
C VAL A 129 11.39 -6.72 -13.11
N TYR A 130 12.55 -6.09 -13.29
CA TYR A 130 13.84 -6.54 -12.74
C TYR A 130 14.35 -5.67 -11.60
N GLU A 131 13.56 -4.69 -11.16
CA GLU A 131 13.91 -3.86 -10.02
C GLU A 131 13.60 -4.63 -8.74
N ASN A 132 14.59 -4.77 -7.86
CA ASN A 132 14.43 -5.39 -6.55
C ASN A 132 14.61 -4.33 -5.46
N ARG A 133 13.53 -4.00 -4.74
CA ARG A 133 13.55 -3.01 -3.67
C ARG A 133 13.73 -3.69 -2.31
N PRO A 134 14.82 -3.40 -1.57
CA PRO A 134 14.89 -3.79 -0.16
C PRO A 134 13.83 -3.01 0.64
N ILE A 135 13.43 -3.55 1.80
CA ILE A 135 12.33 -2.96 2.57
C ILE A 135 12.63 -1.52 3.01
N GLU A 136 13.89 -1.22 3.32
CA GLU A 136 14.37 0.11 3.69
C GLU A 136 14.11 1.10 2.55
N LYS A 137 14.39 0.71 1.30
CA LYS A 137 14.14 1.54 0.13
C LYS A 137 12.64 1.78 -0.10
N THR A 138 11.83 0.75 0.09
CA THR A 138 10.37 0.87 0.01
C THR A 138 9.84 1.84 1.06
N LEU A 139 10.34 1.77 2.30
CA LEU A 139 9.95 2.70 3.36
C LEU A 139 10.46 4.13 3.12
N GLU A 140 11.64 4.31 2.53
CA GLU A 140 12.12 5.64 2.10
C GLU A 140 11.20 6.27 1.05
N ILE A 141 10.82 5.50 0.01
CA ILE A 141 9.87 5.99 -1.01
C ILE A 141 8.53 6.36 -0.36
N ALA A 142 8.06 5.55 0.61
CA ALA A 142 6.85 5.88 1.37
C ALA A 142 6.98 7.21 2.11
N TRP A 143 8.08 7.45 2.80
CA TRP A 143 8.32 8.72 3.51
C TRP A 143 8.40 9.92 2.56
N ASP A 144 9.05 9.77 1.41
CA ASP A 144 9.10 10.81 0.39
C ASP A 144 7.70 11.16 -0.17
N LEU A 145 6.81 10.17 -0.28
CA LEU A 145 5.43 10.38 -0.68
C LEU A 145 4.61 11.02 0.43
N LEU A 146 4.74 10.54 1.67
CA LEU A 146 4.02 11.08 2.82
C LEU A 146 4.39 12.56 3.09
N ALA A 147 5.62 12.95 2.79
CA ALA A 147 6.07 14.35 2.87
C ALA A 147 5.36 15.31 1.90
N MET A 148 4.60 14.80 0.92
CA MET A 148 3.73 15.60 0.07
C MET A 148 2.49 16.11 0.82
N LEU A 149 2.12 15.44 1.91
CA LEU A 149 1.00 15.81 2.76
C LEU A 149 1.47 16.73 3.90
N PRO A 150 0.59 17.60 4.41
CA PRO A 150 0.84 18.32 5.66
C PRO A 150 1.13 17.35 6.82
N GLU A 151 2.03 17.72 7.74
CA GLU A 151 2.42 16.84 8.85
C GLU A 151 1.26 16.59 9.83
N ASP A 152 0.34 17.54 9.97
CA ASP A 152 -0.91 17.40 10.74
C ASP A 152 -1.87 16.36 10.16
N GLU A 153 -1.70 15.96 8.90
CA GLU A 153 -2.45 14.87 8.27
C GLU A 153 -1.80 13.48 8.50
N LEU A 154 -0.59 13.42 9.07
CA LEU A 154 0.13 12.16 9.36
C LEU A 154 -0.34 11.49 10.66
N ILE A 155 -1.65 11.40 10.85
CA ILE A 155 -2.31 11.00 12.10
C ILE A 155 -2.09 9.53 12.52
N ARG A 156 -1.61 8.66 11.62
CA ARG A 156 -1.33 7.24 11.91
C ARG A 156 0.13 6.97 12.26
N ILE A 157 0.95 8.01 12.34
CA ILE A 157 2.37 7.91 12.64
C ILE A 157 2.69 8.64 13.93
N SER A 158 3.46 8.01 14.81
CA SER A 158 3.91 8.61 16.05
C SER A 158 4.84 9.81 15.78
N GLU A 159 4.80 10.81 16.66
CA GLU A 159 5.70 11.97 16.57
C GLU A 159 7.18 11.56 16.58
N GLU A 160 7.53 10.49 17.31
CA GLU A 160 8.88 9.94 17.35
C GLU A 160 9.34 9.52 15.95
N ASN A 161 8.52 8.72 15.24
CA ASN A 161 8.83 8.26 13.90
C ASN A 161 8.84 9.41 12.89
N ILE A 162 7.94 10.40 13.02
CA ILE A 162 7.97 11.61 12.19
C ILE A 162 9.31 12.34 12.37
N ARG A 163 9.73 12.63 13.61
CA ARG A 163 11.01 13.34 13.86
C ARG A 163 12.21 12.56 13.35
N LYS A 164 12.17 11.22 13.42
CA LYS A 164 13.29 10.36 13.06
C LYS A 164 13.42 10.13 11.55
N TYR A 165 12.31 9.92 10.85
CA TYR A 165 12.32 9.43 9.46
C TYR A 165 11.76 10.42 8.43
N HIS A 166 10.94 11.38 8.85
CA HIS A 166 10.36 12.33 7.91
C HIS A 166 11.48 13.12 7.20
N PRO A 167 11.45 13.26 5.85
CA PRO A 167 12.53 13.88 5.08
C PRO A 167 12.87 15.32 5.52
N ARG A 168 11.94 16.04 6.14
CA ARG A 168 12.21 17.40 6.67
C ARG A 168 13.04 17.42 7.95
N HIS A 169 13.06 16.32 8.70
CA HIS A 169 13.72 16.24 10.00
C HIS A 169 14.93 15.31 10.00
N ARG A 170 14.97 14.32 9.10
CA ARG A 170 16.11 13.42 9.01
C ARG A 170 17.35 14.22 8.63
N SER A 171 18.40 14.12 9.45
CA SER A 171 19.71 14.68 9.13
C SER A 171 20.30 13.90 7.96
N ALA A 172 20.90 14.61 6.99
CA ALA A 172 21.61 14.03 5.87
C ALA A 172 22.86 13.26 6.32
#